data_AF-A0AAX1M5E8-F1
#
_entry.id   AF-A0AAX1M5E8-F1
#
_cell.length_a   1.000
_cell.length_b   1.000
_cell.length_c   1.000
_cell.angle_alpha   90.00
_cell.angle_beta   90.00
_cell.angle_gamma   90.00
#
_symmetry.space_group_name_H-M   'P 1'
#
loop_
_entity.id
_entity.type
_entity.pdbx_description
1 polymer ?
#
loop_
_entity_poly.entity_id
_entity_poly.type
_entity_poly.pdbx_seq_one_letter_code
_entity_poly.pdbx_strand_id
1 'polypeptide(L)'
;MNIVFNQDSLHNVNICDEKVLLTPKGLKQEFPLPEHLRKQIEKSRKVISDIIHKRDKRQLIVIGPCSIHDPVSALEYARKLKVLADKVSDKLYIVMRVYFEKPRTTVGWKGLINDPNLNGTFDVEKGLRIARKLLLDLAELGLPLATEALDPISPQYLADLFSWSAIGARTTESQTHREMASGLSMAVGFKNGTDGNLGVAINAMQASAMGHSFIGINQQGQVTVLHTKGNPDGHVILRGGKSPNFEAQYVQECEQALRKAGLPEAIMIDCSHGNSNKDYRRQPLVAENVLQQLTAGNQSIIGLMIESHLFAGNQSSEQPFEQMQYGVSITDACIDWQTTETLLTDFAETLRK
;
A
#
# COMPACT_ATOMS: atom_id res chain seq x y z
N MET A 1 -16.27 -27.61 -13.07
CA MET A 1 -15.10 -27.96 -12.25
C MET A 1 -14.05 -28.48 -13.19
N ASN A 2 -12.87 -27.88 -13.14
CA ASN A 2 -11.70 -28.37 -13.83
C ASN A 2 -11.20 -29.65 -13.14
N ILE A 3 -10.42 -30.45 -13.85
CA ILE A 3 -9.82 -31.66 -13.28
C ILE A 3 -8.64 -31.23 -12.41
N VAL A 4 -8.66 -31.59 -11.12
CA VAL A 4 -7.51 -31.44 -10.23
C VAL A 4 -6.53 -32.58 -10.53
N PHE A 5 -5.33 -32.25 -10.98
CA PHE A 5 -4.35 -33.28 -11.33
C PHE A 5 -3.81 -33.98 -10.08
N ASN A 6 -3.49 -35.28 -10.19
CA ASN A 6 -2.94 -36.10 -9.09
C ASN A 6 -3.76 -36.07 -7.79
N GLN A 7 -5.10 -36.01 -7.88
CA GLN A 7 -5.95 -36.12 -6.70
C GLN A 7 -6.10 -37.58 -6.27
N ASP A 8 -5.62 -37.90 -5.07
CA ASP A 8 -5.75 -39.21 -4.45
C ASP A 8 -5.93 -39.08 -2.92
N SER A 9 -5.78 -40.17 -2.16
CA SER A 9 -5.95 -40.18 -0.70
C SER A 9 -4.85 -39.46 0.08
N LEU A 10 -3.72 -39.15 -0.56
CA LEU A 10 -2.55 -38.47 0.00
C LEU A 10 -2.33 -37.08 -0.65
N HIS A 11 -2.74 -36.90 -1.90
CA HIS A 11 -2.47 -35.71 -2.71
C HIS A 11 -3.76 -34.98 -3.05
N ASN A 12 -3.77 -33.65 -2.91
CA ASN A 12 -4.88 -32.78 -3.29
C ASN A 12 -6.26 -33.14 -2.67
N VAL A 13 -6.24 -33.81 -1.50
CA VAL A 13 -7.46 -34.20 -0.75
C VAL A 13 -8.39 -33.01 -0.47
N ASN A 14 -7.80 -31.83 -0.20
CA ASN A 14 -8.53 -30.61 0.13
C ASN A 14 -8.57 -29.58 -1.01
N ILE A 15 -8.23 -29.97 -2.25
CA ILE A 15 -8.28 -29.11 -3.43
C ILE A 15 -9.51 -29.48 -4.26
N CYS A 16 -10.39 -28.51 -4.50
CA CYS A 16 -11.66 -28.73 -5.20
C CYS A 16 -11.63 -28.33 -6.69
N ASP A 17 -10.69 -27.47 -7.09
CA ASP A 17 -10.52 -27.00 -8.46
C ASP A 17 -9.08 -26.52 -8.67
N GLU A 18 -8.59 -26.61 -9.91
CA GLU A 18 -7.28 -26.12 -10.31
C GLU A 18 -7.39 -25.39 -11.65
N LYS A 19 -6.86 -24.17 -11.73
CA LYS A 19 -6.86 -23.35 -12.94
C LYS A 19 -5.52 -22.62 -13.09
N VAL A 20 -4.90 -22.79 -14.25
CA VAL A 20 -3.69 -22.04 -14.62
C VAL A 20 -4.10 -20.61 -14.98
N LEU A 21 -3.38 -19.63 -14.43
CA LEU A 21 -3.57 -18.21 -14.75
C LEU A 21 -2.75 -17.80 -15.97
N LEU A 22 -3.21 -16.77 -16.69
CA LEU A 22 -2.38 -16.00 -17.62
C LEU A 22 -1.02 -15.66 -17.01
N THR A 23 0.06 -15.78 -17.80
CA THR A 23 1.42 -15.45 -17.33
C THR A 23 1.61 -13.94 -17.10
N PRO A 24 2.55 -13.52 -16.23
CA PRO A 24 2.88 -12.10 -16.06
C PRO A 24 3.26 -11.40 -17.37
N LYS A 25 4.03 -12.08 -18.23
CA LYS A 25 4.39 -11.58 -19.57
C LYS A 25 3.14 -11.40 -20.43
N GLY A 26 2.22 -12.36 -20.43
CA GLY A 26 0.97 -12.27 -21.19
C GLY A 26 0.14 -11.06 -20.77
N LEU A 27 -0.03 -10.85 -19.47
CA LEU A 27 -0.76 -9.68 -18.96
C LEU A 27 -0.09 -8.35 -19.36
N LYS A 28 1.24 -8.29 -19.32
CA LYS A 28 2.01 -7.10 -19.74
C LYS A 28 2.02 -6.88 -21.25
N GLN A 29 1.76 -7.91 -22.06
CA GLN A 29 1.57 -7.77 -23.50
C GLN A 29 0.16 -7.25 -23.83
N GLU A 30 -0.87 -7.70 -23.11
CA GLU A 30 -2.23 -7.17 -23.23
C GLU A 30 -2.31 -5.70 -22.78
N PHE A 31 -1.59 -5.35 -21.70
CA PHE A 31 -1.59 -4.01 -21.10
C PHE A 31 -0.14 -3.51 -20.95
N PRO A 32 0.50 -3.05 -22.03
CA PRO A 32 1.89 -2.61 -22.01
C PRO A 32 2.06 -1.34 -21.19
N LEU A 33 3.21 -1.21 -20.50
CA LEU A 33 3.64 0.02 -19.84
C LEU A 33 4.34 0.93 -20.86
N PRO A 34 3.73 2.07 -21.25
CA PRO A 34 4.36 3.02 -22.16
C PRO A 34 5.64 3.63 -21.59
N GLU A 35 6.55 4.04 -22.47
CA GLU A 35 7.86 4.58 -22.08
C GLU A 35 7.76 5.86 -21.24
N HIS A 36 6.81 6.75 -21.52
CA HIS A 36 6.63 7.98 -20.75
C HIS A 36 6.19 7.69 -19.32
N LEU A 37 5.27 6.73 -19.13
CA LEU A 37 4.85 6.29 -17.79
C LEU A 37 5.98 5.60 -17.05
N ARG A 38 6.80 4.79 -17.72
CA ARG A 38 7.99 4.18 -17.10
C ARG A 38 8.90 5.25 -16.49
N LYS A 39 9.26 6.27 -17.28
CA LYS A 39 10.09 7.39 -16.81
C LYS A 39 9.45 8.16 -15.65
N GLN A 40 8.12 8.34 -15.69
CA GLN A 40 7.38 8.97 -14.59
C GLN A 40 7.45 8.14 -13.30
N ILE A 41 7.30 6.81 -13.39
CA ILE A 41 7.38 5.90 -12.24
C ILE A 41 8.81 5.86 -11.69
N GLU A 42 9.83 5.79 -12.54
CA GLU A 42 11.24 5.85 -12.14
C GLU A 42 11.56 7.15 -11.39
N LYS A 43 11.10 8.31 -11.93
CA LYS A 43 11.24 9.60 -11.26
C LYS A 43 10.51 9.62 -9.91
N SER A 44 9.32 9.03 -9.83
CA SER A 44 8.55 8.97 -8.59
C SER A 44 9.25 8.14 -7.53
N ARG A 45 9.78 6.97 -7.89
CA ARG A 45 10.58 6.11 -6.99
C ARG A 45 11.82 6.84 -6.48
N LYS A 46 12.52 7.57 -7.36
CA LYS A 46 13.68 8.41 -7.00
C LYS A 46 13.29 9.47 -5.96
N VAL A 47 12.19 10.19 -6.17
CA VAL A 47 11.69 11.21 -5.22
C VAL A 47 11.37 10.58 -3.87
N ILE A 48 10.68 9.43 -3.86
CA ILE A 48 10.30 8.75 -2.63
C ILE A 48 11.53 8.26 -1.86
N SER A 49 12.52 7.69 -2.56
CA SER A 49 13.82 7.36 -1.95
C SER A 49 14.50 8.63 -1.39
N ASP A 50 14.49 9.74 -2.13
CA ASP A 50 15.06 11.00 -1.66
C ASP A 50 14.35 11.53 -0.40
N ILE A 51 13.04 11.35 -0.25
CA ILE A 51 12.30 11.67 0.99
C ILE A 51 12.74 10.75 2.15
N ILE A 52 12.78 9.43 1.92
CA ILE A 52 13.17 8.44 2.95
C ILE A 52 14.58 8.73 3.49
N HIS A 53 15.49 9.12 2.61
CA HIS A 53 16.86 9.48 2.95
C HIS A 53 17.04 10.98 3.23
N LYS A 54 15.95 11.74 3.38
CA LYS A 54 15.93 13.16 3.79
C LYS A 54 16.68 14.12 2.84
N ARG A 55 16.90 13.71 1.60
CA ARG A 55 17.44 14.54 0.51
C ARG A 55 16.38 15.44 -0.11
N ASP A 56 15.11 15.03 -0.03
CA ASP A 56 13.93 15.85 -0.30
C ASP A 56 13.20 16.07 1.04
N LYS A 57 12.82 17.32 1.31
CA LYS A 57 12.20 17.73 2.59
C LYS A 57 10.68 17.67 2.58
N ARG A 58 10.06 17.37 1.43
CA ARG A 58 8.61 17.23 1.32
C ARG A 58 8.12 16.04 2.12
N GLN A 59 6.89 16.12 2.60
CA GLN A 59 6.24 15.04 3.32
C GLN A 59 5.59 14.07 2.34
N LEU A 60 5.91 12.78 2.45
CA LEU A 60 5.30 11.71 1.66
C LEU A 60 3.87 11.45 2.16
N ILE A 61 2.86 11.62 1.30
CA ILE A 61 1.47 11.39 1.67
C ILE A 61 0.92 10.21 0.88
N VAL A 62 0.79 9.05 1.52
CA VAL A 62 0.14 7.87 0.94
C VAL A 62 -1.35 7.91 1.27
N ILE A 63 -2.17 8.33 0.32
CA ILE A 63 -3.59 8.61 0.56
C ILE A 63 -4.51 8.04 -0.51
N GLY A 64 -5.64 7.48 -0.09
CA GLY A 64 -6.66 6.94 -0.98
C GLY A 64 -7.57 5.92 -0.30
N PRO A 65 -8.44 5.25 -1.05
CA PRO A 65 -9.41 4.31 -0.50
C PRO A 65 -8.75 3.20 0.32
N CYS A 66 -9.43 2.68 1.35
CA CYS A 66 -8.95 1.53 2.12
C CYS A 66 -8.65 0.34 1.19
N SER A 67 -9.61 0.03 0.30
CA SER A 67 -9.43 -0.87 -0.83
C SER A 67 -10.28 -0.42 -2.02
N ILE A 68 -9.83 -0.70 -3.24
CA ILE A 68 -10.55 -0.38 -4.47
C ILE A 68 -11.43 -1.56 -4.86
N HIS A 69 -12.73 -1.31 -4.96
CA HIS A 69 -13.73 -2.27 -5.45
C HIS A 69 -14.40 -1.82 -6.75
N ASP A 70 -14.41 -0.51 -7.02
CA ASP A 70 -14.97 0.10 -8.22
C ASP A 70 -13.93 0.96 -8.95
N PRO A 71 -13.45 0.54 -10.14
CA PRO A 71 -12.52 1.32 -10.95
C PRO A 71 -13.04 2.71 -11.35
N VAL A 72 -14.36 2.90 -11.46
CA VAL A 72 -14.95 4.18 -11.88
C VAL A 72 -14.78 5.23 -10.80
N SER A 73 -15.18 4.95 -9.56
CA SER A 73 -14.95 5.84 -8.42
C SER A 73 -13.47 6.03 -8.10
N ALA A 74 -12.62 5.03 -8.31
CA ALA A 74 -11.17 5.18 -8.18
C ALA A 74 -10.60 6.23 -9.15
N LEU A 75 -11.04 6.22 -10.42
CA LEU A 75 -10.61 7.20 -11.41
C LEU A 75 -11.13 8.61 -11.11
N GLU A 76 -12.37 8.75 -10.62
CA GLU A 76 -12.87 10.06 -10.18
C GLU A 76 -12.05 10.59 -9.00
N TYR A 77 -11.82 9.75 -7.98
CA TYR A 77 -10.99 10.12 -6.83
C TYR A 77 -9.59 10.55 -7.26
N ALA A 78 -8.97 9.82 -8.17
CA ALA A 78 -7.64 10.13 -8.69
C ALA A 78 -7.58 11.48 -9.43
N ARG A 79 -8.60 11.82 -10.23
CA ARG A 79 -8.67 13.13 -10.90
C ARG A 79 -8.71 14.27 -9.89
N LYS A 80 -9.53 14.14 -8.84
CA LYS A 80 -9.58 15.11 -7.75
C LYS A 80 -8.25 15.19 -6.99
N LEU A 81 -7.66 14.02 -6.69
CA LEU A 81 -6.37 13.92 -5.99
C LEU A 81 -5.23 14.55 -6.78
N LYS A 82 -5.22 14.42 -8.12
CA LYS A 82 -4.20 15.04 -8.98
C LYS A 82 -4.22 16.57 -8.88
N VAL A 83 -5.40 17.17 -8.93
CA VAL A 83 -5.55 18.63 -8.78
C VAL A 83 -5.02 19.10 -7.43
N LEU A 84 -5.36 18.38 -6.35
CA LEU A 84 -4.85 18.67 -5.02
C LEU A 84 -3.33 18.49 -4.95
N ALA A 85 -2.80 17.39 -5.47
CA ALA A 85 -1.37 17.08 -5.49
C ALA A 85 -0.55 18.18 -6.15
N ASP A 86 -1.02 18.76 -7.26
CA ASP A 86 -0.36 19.88 -7.91
C ASP A 86 -0.33 21.12 -7.01
N LYS A 87 -1.45 21.44 -6.36
CA LYS A 87 -1.61 22.61 -5.47
C LYS A 87 -0.68 22.59 -4.25
N VAL A 88 -0.37 21.40 -3.72
CA VAL A 88 0.45 21.24 -2.50
C VAL A 88 1.87 20.70 -2.76
N SER A 89 2.26 20.60 -4.04
CA SER A 89 3.46 19.90 -4.50
C SER A 89 4.79 20.45 -3.99
N ASP A 90 4.80 21.68 -3.48
CA ASP A 90 5.96 22.35 -2.87
C ASP A 90 6.28 21.82 -1.46
N LYS A 91 5.29 21.27 -0.75
CA LYS A 91 5.45 20.73 0.61
C LYS A 91 5.13 19.25 0.72
N LEU A 92 4.18 18.75 -0.07
CA LEU A 92 3.70 17.38 0.01
C LEU A 92 3.98 16.65 -1.29
N TYR A 93 4.44 15.40 -1.17
CA TYR A 93 4.55 14.48 -2.29
C TYR A 93 3.47 13.41 -2.16
N ILE A 94 2.35 13.62 -2.86
CA ILE A 94 1.17 12.75 -2.80
C ILE A 94 1.37 11.51 -3.65
N VAL A 95 1.13 10.34 -3.05
CA VAL A 95 1.09 9.02 -3.68
C VAL A 95 -0.29 8.42 -3.44
N MET A 96 -0.98 8.06 -4.52
CA MET A 96 -2.31 7.48 -4.42
C MET A 96 -2.21 6.06 -3.86
N ARG A 97 -2.93 5.79 -2.78
CA ARG A 97 -3.12 4.45 -2.23
C ARG A 97 -4.04 3.64 -3.15
N VAL A 98 -3.52 2.58 -3.74
CA VAL A 98 -4.22 1.67 -4.67
C VAL A 98 -4.10 0.23 -4.16
N TYR A 99 -4.91 -0.08 -3.14
CA TYR A 99 -4.91 -1.39 -2.49
C TYR A 99 -6.09 -2.18 -3.02
N PHE A 100 -5.86 -3.39 -3.52
CA PHE A 100 -6.93 -4.21 -4.10
C PHE A 100 -7.60 -5.12 -3.10
N GLU A 101 -6.97 -5.38 -1.96
CA GLU A 101 -7.46 -6.29 -0.94
C GLU A 101 -7.19 -5.73 0.46
N LYS A 102 -8.07 -6.09 1.39
CA LYS A 102 -7.84 -5.94 2.82
C LYS A 102 -7.64 -7.32 3.44
N PRO A 103 -6.45 -7.64 4.00
CA PRO A 103 -6.25 -8.91 4.70
C PRO A 103 -7.21 -9.05 5.88
N ARG A 104 -7.91 -10.18 5.96
CA ARG A 104 -8.89 -10.48 7.02
C ARG A 104 -8.71 -11.87 7.60
N THR A 105 -8.96 -12.00 8.90
CA THR A 105 -9.01 -13.28 9.63
C THR A 105 -10.41 -13.90 9.62
N THR A 106 -11.44 -13.14 9.22
CA THR A 106 -12.83 -13.59 9.08
C THR A 106 -13.20 -13.73 7.60
N VAL A 107 -14.32 -14.41 7.33
CA VAL A 107 -14.91 -14.50 5.98
C VAL A 107 -15.33 -13.10 5.50
N GLY A 108 -15.20 -12.86 4.19
CA GLY A 108 -15.57 -11.62 3.51
C GLY A 108 -14.91 -11.54 2.12
N TRP A 109 -15.33 -10.56 1.32
CA TRP A 109 -14.75 -10.23 0.01
C TRP A 109 -13.21 -10.28 -0.02
N LYS A 110 -12.62 -10.90 -1.05
CA LYS A 110 -11.16 -11.13 -1.13
C LYS A 110 -10.42 -10.09 -1.96
N GLY A 111 -11.06 -8.98 -2.28
CA GLY A 111 -10.44 -7.91 -3.05
C GLY A 111 -10.71 -8.01 -4.55
N LEU A 112 -10.41 -6.93 -5.27
CA LEU A 112 -10.74 -6.76 -6.69
C LEU A 112 -9.99 -7.74 -7.59
N ILE A 113 -8.75 -8.09 -7.21
CA ILE A 113 -7.98 -9.08 -7.96
C ILE A 113 -8.63 -10.46 -7.79
N ASN A 114 -8.94 -10.86 -6.56
CA ASN A 114 -9.44 -12.21 -6.31
C ASN A 114 -10.89 -12.39 -6.73
N ASP A 115 -11.77 -11.44 -6.42
CA ASP A 115 -13.21 -11.51 -6.67
C ASP A 115 -13.73 -10.18 -7.27
N PRO A 116 -13.44 -9.90 -8.56
CA PRO A 116 -13.75 -8.62 -9.20
C PRO A 116 -15.25 -8.33 -9.34
N ASN A 117 -16.09 -9.35 -9.23
CA ASN A 117 -17.54 -9.24 -9.41
C ASN A 117 -18.30 -9.16 -8.08
N LEU A 118 -17.59 -9.17 -6.92
CA LEU A 118 -18.18 -9.12 -5.58
C LEU A 118 -19.26 -10.19 -5.35
N ASN A 119 -19.08 -11.38 -5.93
CA ASN A 119 -20.09 -12.45 -5.93
C ASN A 119 -19.51 -13.83 -5.60
N GLY A 120 -18.24 -13.90 -5.18
CA GLY A 120 -17.58 -15.15 -4.81
C GLY A 120 -17.23 -16.06 -5.99
N THR A 121 -17.24 -15.55 -7.23
CA THR A 121 -16.85 -16.35 -8.42
C THR A 121 -15.34 -16.55 -8.55
N PHE A 122 -14.55 -15.73 -7.85
CA PHE A 122 -13.10 -15.80 -7.83
C PHE A 122 -12.44 -15.76 -9.23
N ASP A 123 -12.94 -14.88 -10.12
CA ASP A 123 -12.36 -14.71 -11.45
C ASP A 123 -11.04 -13.89 -11.39
N VAL A 124 -9.99 -14.53 -10.89
CA VAL A 124 -8.69 -13.91 -10.64
C VAL A 124 -8.07 -13.32 -11.91
N GLU A 125 -8.22 -14.00 -13.05
CA GLU A 125 -7.64 -13.53 -14.30
C GLU A 125 -8.33 -12.26 -14.79
N LYS A 126 -9.67 -12.17 -14.67
CA LYS A 126 -10.41 -10.92 -14.91
C LYS A 126 -9.96 -9.83 -13.94
N GLY A 127 -9.80 -10.15 -12.66
CA GLY A 127 -9.34 -9.21 -11.64
C GLY A 127 -7.95 -8.64 -11.93
N LEU A 128 -7.01 -9.47 -12.38
CA LEU A 128 -5.67 -9.03 -12.81
C LEU A 128 -5.73 -8.06 -14.00
N ARG A 129 -6.59 -8.32 -15.00
CA ARG A 129 -6.80 -7.42 -16.15
C ARG A 129 -7.38 -6.08 -15.70
N ILE A 130 -8.41 -6.09 -14.86
CA ILE A 130 -9.03 -4.88 -14.31
C ILE A 130 -8.00 -4.08 -13.51
N ALA A 131 -7.26 -4.73 -12.61
CA ALA A 131 -6.26 -4.09 -11.77
C ALA A 131 -5.16 -3.44 -12.61
N ARG A 132 -4.58 -4.17 -13.58
CA ARG A 132 -3.50 -3.62 -14.42
C ARG A 132 -3.98 -2.47 -15.30
N LYS A 133 -5.15 -2.59 -15.92
CA LYS A 133 -5.75 -1.50 -16.71
C LYS A 133 -5.97 -0.26 -15.85
N LEU A 134 -6.56 -0.42 -14.66
CA LEU A 134 -6.79 0.69 -13.74
C LEU A 134 -5.47 1.36 -13.33
N LEU A 135 -4.42 0.60 -13.01
CA LEU A 135 -3.12 1.16 -12.67
C LEU A 135 -2.51 1.99 -13.80
N LEU A 136 -2.65 1.54 -15.05
CA LEU A 136 -2.21 2.32 -16.22
C LEU A 136 -3.03 3.61 -16.35
N ASP A 137 -4.36 3.52 -16.26
CA ASP A 137 -5.24 4.69 -16.36
C ASP A 137 -4.94 5.71 -15.24
N LEU A 138 -4.64 5.25 -14.02
CA LEU A 138 -4.25 6.10 -12.89
C LEU A 138 -2.86 6.73 -13.08
N ALA A 139 -1.89 5.96 -13.59
CA ALA A 139 -0.56 6.48 -13.88
C ALA A 139 -0.59 7.55 -14.98
N GLU A 140 -1.48 7.41 -15.97
CA GLU A 140 -1.68 8.41 -17.04
C GLU A 140 -2.20 9.75 -16.51
N LEU A 141 -2.88 9.78 -15.36
CA LEU A 141 -3.26 11.02 -14.67
C LEU A 141 -2.05 11.75 -14.04
N GLY A 142 -0.86 11.15 -14.06
CA GLY A 142 0.35 11.75 -13.49
C GLY A 142 0.56 11.47 -12.00
N LEU A 143 -0.22 10.57 -11.40
CA LEU A 143 -0.09 10.22 -9.98
C LEU A 143 0.86 9.03 -9.77
N PRO A 144 1.79 9.10 -8.80
CA PRO A 144 2.48 7.92 -8.32
C PRO A 144 1.53 7.05 -7.50
N LEU A 145 1.69 5.73 -7.58
CA LEU A 145 0.78 4.75 -6.97
C LEU A 145 1.48 3.93 -5.87
N ALA A 146 0.74 3.63 -4.80
CA ALA A 146 1.15 2.84 -3.66
C ALA A 146 0.31 1.58 -3.52
N THR A 147 0.91 0.47 -3.09
CA THR A 147 0.20 -0.80 -2.85
C THR A 147 0.66 -1.49 -1.56
N GLU A 148 0.01 -2.59 -1.19
CA GLU A 148 0.48 -3.52 -0.16
C GLU A 148 0.86 -4.84 -0.83
N ALA A 149 2.08 -5.33 -0.59
CA ALA A 149 2.52 -6.61 -1.14
C ALA A 149 2.07 -7.74 -0.21
N LEU A 150 1.02 -8.44 -0.61
CA LEU A 150 0.34 -9.47 0.20
C LEU A 150 0.83 -10.90 -0.08
N ASP A 151 1.47 -11.11 -1.22
CA ASP A 151 1.94 -12.42 -1.68
C ASP A 151 3.14 -12.25 -2.63
N PRO A 152 4.01 -13.28 -2.80
CA PRO A 152 5.21 -13.19 -3.63
C PRO A 152 4.96 -13.30 -5.13
N ILE A 153 3.71 -13.50 -5.57
CA ILE A 153 3.33 -13.76 -6.96
C ILE A 153 2.81 -12.49 -7.64
N SER A 154 1.87 -11.78 -7.01
CA SER A 154 1.25 -10.57 -7.56
C SER A 154 2.23 -9.46 -7.98
N PRO A 155 3.41 -9.26 -7.33
CA PRO A 155 4.38 -8.28 -7.81
C PRO A 155 4.85 -8.54 -9.25
N GLN A 156 4.95 -9.80 -9.67
CA GLN A 156 5.40 -10.11 -11.03
C GLN A 156 4.45 -9.56 -12.11
N TYR A 157 3.17 -9.41 -11.77
CA TYR A 157 2.11 -8.90 -12.65
C TYR A 157 2.00 -7.37 -12.66
N LEU A 158 2.17 -6.72 -11.50
CA LEU A 158 1.75 -5.32 -11.29
C LEU A 158 2.84 -4.39 -10.74
N ALA A 159 3.96 -4.91 -10.20
CA ALA A 159 4.96 -4.11 -9.50
C ALA A 159 5.61 -3.02 -10.38
N ASP A 160 5.61 -3.17 -11.70
CA ASP A 160 6.12 -2.17 -12.64
C ASP A 160 5.34 -0.85 -12.62
N LEU A 161 4.12 -0.82 -12.04
CA LEU A 161 3.24 0.34 -11.98
C LEU A 161 3.22 1.06 -10.63
N PHE A 162 3.90 0.54 -9.62
CA PHE A 162 3.92 1.12 -8.28
C PHE A 162 5.21 1.89 -7.99
N SER A 163 5.09 3.00 -7.26
CA SER A 163 6.20 3.85 -6.83
C SER A 163 6.55 3.66 -5.35
N TRP A 164 5.68 3.01 -4.57
CA TRP A 164 5.87 2.70 -3.16
C TRP A 164 5.07 1.44 -2.78
N SER A 165 5.54 0.69 -1.78
CA SER A 165 4.83 -0.48 -1.27
C SER A 165 4.83 -0.54 0.25
N ALA A 166 3.83 -1.20 0.84
CA ALA A 166 3.81 -1.57 2.24
C ALA A 166 3.93 -3.09 2.42
N ILE A 167 4.53 -3.50 3.53
CA ILE A 167 4.32 -4.81 4.15
C ILE A 167 3.42 -4.63 5.38
N GLY A 168 2.33 -5.37 5.40
CA GLY A 168 1.29 -5.28 6.42
C GLY A 168 1.72 -5.81 7.78
N ALA A 169 1.05 -5.34 8.84
CA ALA A 169 1.38 -5.71 10.23
C ALA A 169 1.35 -7.22 10.51
N ARG A 170 0.56 -8.00 9.74
CA ARG A 170 0.47 -9.46 9.87
C ARG A 170 1.53 -10.22 9.07
N THR A 171 2.20 -9.56 8.14
CA THR A 171 3.20 -10.16 7.25
C THR A 171 4.59 -9.56 7.44
N THR A 172 4.75 -8.48 8.22
CA THR A 172 6.04 -7.90 8.60
C THR A 172 6.98 -8.93 9.26
N GLU A 173 6.44 -9.91 9.98
CA GLU A 173 7.24 -10.97 10.61
C GLU A 173 7.53 -12.15 9.68
N SER A 174 6.84 -12.26 8.55
CA SER A 174 6.98 -13.36 7.60
C SER A 174 8.31 -13.26 6.84
N GLN A 175 9.08 -14.35 6.87
CA GLN A 175 10.33 -14.46 6.12
C GLN A 175 10.12 -14.27 4.61
N THR A 176 9.15 -14.94 4.01
CA THR A 176 8.81 -14.81 2.58
C THR A 176 8.54 -13.35 2.19
N HIS A 177 7.88 -12.58 3.04
CA HIS A 177 7.60 -11.17 2.76
C HIS A 177 8.83 -10.27 2.91
N ARG A 178 9.73 -10.57 3.85
CA ARG A 178 11.01 -9.85 4.00
C ARG A 178 11.94 -10.12 2.82
N GLU A 179 12.02 -11.38 2.38
CA GLU A 179 12.77 -11.79 1.20
C GLU A 179 12.20 -11.16 -0.07
N MET A 180 10.87 -11.18 -0.25
CA MET A 180 10.20 -10.47 -1.34
C MET A 180 10.52 -8.96 -1.31
N ALA A 181 10.38 -8.31 -0.16
CA ALA A 181 10.62 -6.87 0.00
C ALA A 181 12.05 -6.46 -0.39
N SER A 182 13.04 -7.34 -0.17
CA SER A 182 14.43 -7.13 -0.58
C SER A 182 14.64 -7.08 -2.11
N GLY A 183 13.68 -7.61 -2.88
CA GLY A 183 13.69 -7.61 -4.34
C GLY A 183 12.72 -6.61 -4.99
N LEU A 184 11.88 -5.94 -4.19
CA LEU A 184 10.96 -4.93 -4.70
C LEU A 184 11.73 -3.71 -5.24
N SER A 185 11.29 -3.19 -6.38
CA SER A 185 11.99 -2.11 -7.12
C SER A 185 11.64 -0.69 -6.65
N MET A 186 10.90 -0.57 -5.55
CA MET A 186 10.41 0.66 -4.96
C MET A 186 10.69 0.65 -3.45
N ALA A 187 10.54 1.81 -2.83
CA ALA A 187 10.59 1.92 -1.38
C ALA A 187 9.51 1.06 -0.69
N VAL A 188 9.86 0.50 0.47
CA VAL A 188 8.98 -0.40 1.24
C VAL A 188 8.80 0.09 2.67
N GLY A 189 7.56 0.31 3.07
CA GLY A 189 7.20 0.64 4.46
C GLY A 189 6.76 -0.60 5.24
N PHE A 190 7.34 -0.83 6.41
CA PHE A 190 7.02 -1.96 7.27
C PHE A 190 6.15 -1.52 8.44
N LYS A 191 4.91 -2.02 8.50
CA LYS A 191 4.01 -1.73 9.62
C LYS A 191 4.50 -2.41 10.89
N ASN A 192 4.45 -1.70 12.02
CA ASN A 192 4.62 -2.31 13.34
C ASN A 192 3.56 -3.41 13.57
N GLY A 193 3.85 -4.34 14.48
CA GLY A 193 2.97 -5.47 14.82
C GLY A 193 1.58 -5.01 15.28
N THR A 194 0.57 -5.86 15.13
CA THR A 194 -0.83 -5.51 15.46
C THR A 194 -1.04 -5.15 16.94
N ASP A 195 -0.14 -5.58 17.81
CA ASP A 195 -0.10 -5.27 19.24
C ASP A 195 0.66 -3.97 19.57
N GLY A 196 1.38 -3.39 18.60
CA GLY A 196 2.24 -2.21 18.78
C GLY A 196 3.74 -2.52 18.66
N ASN A 197 4.14 -3.79 18.48
CA ASN A 197 5.54 -4.17 18.51
C ASN A 197 6.35 -3.55 17.35
N LEU A 198 7.32 -2.69 17.68
CA LEU A 198 8.24 -2.05 16.74
C LEU A 198 9.33 -3.00 16.23
N GLY A 199 9.74 -3.97 17.05
CA GLY A 199 10.87 -4.86 16.77
C GLY A 199 10.66 -5.68 15.50
N VAL A 200 9.42 -6.09 15.20
CA VAL A 200 9.13 -6.85 13.97
C VAL A 200 9.40 -6.02 12.71
N ALA A 201 9.12 -4.71 12.74
CA ALA A 201 9.35 -3.80 11.62
C ALA A 201 10.84 -3.48 11.45
N ILE A 202 11.56 -3.26 12.55
CA ILE A 202 13.00 -3.04 12.54
C ILE A 202 13.74 -4.25 11.98
N ASN A 203 13.39 -5.46 12.44
CA ASN A 203 13.97 -6.71 11.93
C ASN A 203 13.66 -6.90 10.43
N ALA A 204 12.46 -6.51 9.98
CA ALA A 204 12.09 -6.58 8.57
C ALA A 204 12.88 -5.60 7.71
N MET A 205 13.14 -4.39 8.20
CA MET A 205 14.02 -3.42 7.52
C MET A 205 15.45 -3.94 7.41
N GLN A 206 16.04 -4.44 8.49
CA GLN A 206 17.40 -5.01 8.45
C GLN A 206 17.48 -6.21 7.51
N ALA A 207 16.50 -7.11 7.56
CA ALA A 207 16.46 -8.27 6.69
C ALA A 207 16.33 -7.84 5.22
N SER A 208 15.36 -6.98 4.88
CA SER A 208 15.10 -6.59 3.50
C SER A 208 16.23 -5.76 2.87
N ALA A 209 17.08 -5.10 3.67
CA ALA A 209 18.27 -4.40 3.18
C ALA A 209 19.37 -5.34 2.67
N MET A 210 19.29 -6.64 2.97
CA MET A 210 20.27 -7.66 2.56
C MET A 210 19.80 -8.43 1.33
N GLY A 211 20.75 -9.02 0.60
CA GLY A 211 20.44 -9.96 -0.48
C GLY A 211 19.89 -11.28 0.05
N HIS A 212 18.85 -11.80 -0.61
CA HIS A 212 18.16 -13.05 -0.27
C HIS A 212 18.03 -13.97 -1.48
N SER A 213 17.67 -15.22 -1.20
CA SER A 213 17.24 -16.19 -2.22
C SER A 213 15.91 -16.79 -1.81
N PHE A 214 14.88 -16.68 -2.65
CA PHE A 214 13.55 -17.21 -2.34
C PHE A 214 12.85 -17.78 -3.58
N ILE A 215 11.84 -18.63 -3.35
CA ILE A 215 11.06 -19.25 -4.42
C ILE A 215 9.95 -18.28 -4.85
N GLY A 216 9.90 -17.96 -6.13
CA GLY A 216 8.85 -17.15 -6.75
C GLY A 216 8.52 -17.65 -8.15
N ILE A 217 7.97 -16.78 -9.00
CA ILE A 217 7.75 -17.08 -10.42
C ILE A 217 8.51 -16.11 -11.33
N ASN A 218 8.91 -16.59 -12.51
CA ASN A 218 9.42 -15.75 -13.57
C ASN A 218 8.27 -15.12 -14.38
N GLN A 219 8.61 -14.32 -15.41
CA GLN A 219 7.61 -13.66 -16.25
C GLN A 219 6.79 -14.64 -17.12
N GLN A 220 7.24 -15.89 -17.28
CA GLN A 220 6.53 -16.98 -17.96
C GLN A 220 5.63 -17.78 -17.01
N GLY A 221 5.54 -17.39 -15.72
CA GLY A 221 4.72 -18.10 -14.72
C GLY A 221 5.36 -19.39 -14.19
N GLN A 222 6.63 -19.65 -14.49
CA GLN A 222 7.34 -20.84 -14.01
C GLN A 222 7.95 -20.56 -12.63
N VAL A 223 7.92 -21.56 -11.75
CA VAL A 223 8.60 -21.51 -10.45
C VAL A 223 10.10 -21.33 -10.66
N THR A 224 10.69 -20.37 -9.95
CA THR A 224 12.12 -20.04 -10.04
C THR A 224 12.67 -19.65 -8.69
N VAL A 225 13.97 -19.85 -8.50
CA VAL A 225 14.71 -19.20 -7.41
C VAL A 225 15.03 -17.77 -7.86
N LEU A 226 14.69 -16.81 -7.02
CA LEU A 226 14.97 -15.38 -7.22
C LEU A 226 16.08 -14.96 -6.26
N HIS A 227 17.10 -14.29 -6.78
CA HIS A 227 18.19 -13.71 -5.99
C HIS A 227 18.05 -12.18 -5.94
N THR A 228 18.05 -11.60 -4.75
CA THR A 228 17.90 -10.16 -4.56
C THR A 228 19.22 -9.52 -4.12
N LYS A 229 19.32 -8.21 -4.34
CA LYS A 229 20.48 -7.41 -3.92
C LYS A 229 20.29 -6.76 -2.56
N GLY A 230 19.09 -6.85 -1.98
CA GLY A 230 18.66 -6.01 -0.87
C GLY A 230 18.01 -4.72 -1.36
N ASN A 231 17.12 -4.20 -0.53
CA ASN A 231 16.40 -2.96 -0.75
C ASN A 231 16.75 -1.93 0.34
N PRO A 232 17.54 -0.90 0.03
CA PRO A 232 17.97 0.09 1.01
C PRO A 232 16.88 1.13 1.35
N ASP A 233 15.77 1.17 0.62
CA ASP A 233 14.71 2.18 0.75
C ASP A 233 13.58 1.69 1.70
N GLY A 234 13.97 1.07 2.81
CA GLY A 234 13.08 0.63 3.89
C GLY A 234 12.76 1.74 4.89
N HIS A 235 11.54 1.75 5.45
CA HIS A 235 11.15 2.65 6.56
C HIS A 235 10.05 2.03 7.44
N VAL A 236 9.85 2.58 8.65
CA VAL A 236 8.81 2.11 9.58
C VAL A 236 7.49 2.82 9.31
N ILE A 237 6.38 2.11 9.47
CA ILE A 237 5.04 2.68 9.54
C ILE A 237 4.45 2.45 10.94
N LEU A 238 4.25 3.54 11.70
CA LEU A 238 3.56 3.52 12.98
C LEU A 238 2.04 3.58 12.75
N ARG A 239 1.32 2.52 13.14
CA ARG A 239 -0.10 2.32 12.82
C ARG A 239 -0.99 1.99 14.02
N GLY A 240 -0.47 2.27 15.21
CA GLY A 240 -1.03 1.90 16.51
C GLY A 240 -0.81 0.43 16.86
N GLY A 241 -1.38 0.03 17.98
CA GLY A 241 -1.39 -1.33 18.50
C GLY A 241 -2.59 -1.53 19.41
N LYS A 242 -2.34 -1.92 20.67
CA LYS A 242 -3.35 -1.83 21.73
C LYS A 242 -3.78 -0.39 22.02
N SER A 243 -2.86 0.55 21.83
CA SER A 243 -3.09 1.99 21.91
C SER A 243 -2.53 2.67 20.65
N PRO A 244 -2.97 3.90 20.32
CA PRO A 244 -2.30 4.72 19.32
C PRO A 244 -0.83 4.95 19.63
N ASN A 245 0.00 5.09 18.60
CA ASN A 245 1.46 5.30 18.69
C ASN A 245 1.96 6.42 17.76
N PHE A 246 1.15 7.45 17.53
CA PHE A 246 1.49 8.60 16.67
C PHE A 246 2.09 9.79 17.42
N GLU A 247 1.92 9.85 18.75
CA GLU A 247 2.38 10.97 19.58
C GLU A 247 3.91 11.00 19.71
N ALA A 248 4.45 12.17 20.05
CA ALA A 248 5.89 12.44 20.10
C ALA A 248 6.70 11.41 20.91
N GLN A 249 6.16 10.91 22.03
CA GLN A 249 6.84 9.90 22.85
C GLN A 249 7.12 8.60 22.07
N TYR A 250 6.15 8.13 21.27
CA TYR A 250 6.29 6.90 20.48
C TYR A 250 7.19 7.10 19.27
N VAL A 251 7.16 8.29 18.68
CA VAL A 251 8.10 8.67 17.62
C VAL A 251 9.52 8.67 18.15
N GLN A 252 9.78 9.24 19.34
CA GLN A 252 11.09 9.23 19.99
C GLN A 252 11.57 7.81 20.33
N GLU A 253 10.68 6.94 20.83
CA GLU A 253 11.00 5.52 21.03
C GLU A 253 11.40 4.82 19.74
N CYS A 254 10.68 5.09 18.65
CA CYS A 254 11.00 4.55 17.33
C CYS A 254 12.34 5.07 16.79
N GLU A 255 12.63 6.38 16.94
CA GLU A 255 13.93 6.98 16.61
C GLU A 255 15.08 6.29 17.34
N GLN A 256 14.95 6.10 18.66
CA GLN A 256 15.97 5.43 19.48
C GLN A 256 16.19 4.00 19.02
N ALA A 257 15.11 3.27 18.71
CA ALA A 257 15.19 1.89 18.25
C ALA A 257 15.84 1.77 16.86
N LEU A 258 15.52 2.68 15.93
CA LEU A 258 16.14 2.76 14.61
C LEU A 258 17.63 3.10 14.71
N ARG A 259 17.98 4.08 15.53
CA ARG A 259 19.38 4.47 15.77
C ARG A 259 20.20 3.34 16.36
N LYS A 260 19.65 2.62 17.35
CA LYS A 260 20.28 1.43 17.94
C LYS A 260 20.50 0.31 16.93
N ALA A 261 19.60 0.19 15.95
CA ALA A 261 19.69 -0.80 14.86
C ALA A 261 20.59 -0.36 13.69
N GLY A 262 21.13 0.86 13.71
CA GLY A 262 21.93 1.42 12.61
C GLY A 262 21.12 1.73 11.35
N LEU A 263 19.81 1.96 11.49
CA LEU A 263 18.90 2.23 10.38
C LEU A 263 18.59 3.72 10.24
N PRO A 264 18.19 4.20 9.05
CA PRO A 264 17.68 5.56 8.88
C PRO A 264 16.47 5.82 9.77
N GLU A 265 16.46 6.97 10.44
CA GLU A 265 15.32 7.47 11.22
C GLU A 265 14.24 8.01 10.26
N ALA A 266 13.59 7.10 9.53
CA ALA A 266 12.54 7.38 8.56
C ALA A 266 11.24 6.73 9.01
N ILE A 267 10.28 7.55 9.44
CA ILE A 267 9.05 7.11 10.09
C ILE A 267 7.85 7.68 9.34
N MET A 268 6.95 6.81 8.89
CA MET A 268 5.63 7.17 8.38
C MET A 268 4.58 6.94 9.47
N ILE A 269 3.63 7.85 9.61
CA ILE A 269 2.50 7.70 10.55
C ILE A 269 1.23 7.35 9.79
N ASP A 270 0.64 6.20 10.07
CA ASP A 270 -0.70 5.81 9.58
C ASP A 270 -1.75 6.48 10.47
N CYS A 271 -2.50 7.42 9.90
CA CYS A 271 -3.53 8.19 10.59
C CYS A 271 -4.79 7.36 10.88
N SER A 272 -4.97 6.23 10.19
CA SER A 272 -6.15 5.35 10.30
C SER A 272 -5.92 4.25 11.36
N HIS A 273 -6.64 3.14 11.21
CA HIS A 273 -6.37 1.90 11.89
C HIS A 273 -6.25 1.99 13.43
N GLY A 274 -5.14 1.51 14.02
CA GLY A 274 -4.95 1.54 15.47
C GLY A 274 -4.80 2.95 16.00
N ASN A 275 -4.21 3.86 15.22
CA ASN A 275 -4.03 5.25 15.61
C ASN A 275 -5.34 6.04 15.64
N SER A 276 -6.27 5.72 14.73
CA SER A 276 -7.62 6.28 14.76
C SER A 276 -8.56 5.55 15.73
N ASN A 277 -8.11 4.50 16.42
CA ASN A 277 -8.98 3.56 17.14
C ASN A 277 -10.13 3.02 16.28
N LYS A 278 -9.85 2.81 14.98
CA LYS A 278 -10.82 2.40 13.95
C LYS A 278 -11.98 3.39 13.74
N ASP A 279 -11.81 4.64 14.16
CA ASP A 279 -12.76 5.72 13.88
C ASP A 279 -12.17 6.67 12.84
N TYR A 280 -12.66 6.58 11.60
CA TYR A 280 -12.17 7.38 10.48
C TYR A 280 -12.19 8.90 10.75
N ARG A 281 -13.10 9.38 11.62
CA ARG A 281 -13.22 10.80 11.99
C ARG A 281 -12.05 11.30 12.82
N ARG A 282 -11.24 10.38 13.38
CA ARG A 282 -10.04 10.71 14.17
C ARG A 282 -8.79 10.85 13.31
N GLN A 283 -8.83 10.50 12.02
CA GLN A 283 -7.65 10.64 11.14
C GLN A 283 -7.11 12.08 11.08
N PRO A 284 -7.95 13.14 10.97
CA PRO A 284 -7.47 14.52 11.00
C PRO A 284 -6.72 14.86 12.29
N LEU A 285 -7.22 14.42 13.45
CA LEU A 285 -6.55 14.64 14.74
C LEU A 285 -5.15 14.01 14.78
N VAL A 286 -4.99 12.81 14.21
CA VAL A 286 -3.66 12.17 14.10
C VAL A 286 -2.73 12.99 13.21
N ALA A 287 -3.22 13.44 12.05
CA ALA A 287 -2.44 14.26 11.13
C ALA A 287 -2.07 15.63 11.74
N GLU A 288 -2.97 16.28 12.47
CA GLU A 288 -2.71 17.53 13.21
C GLU A 288 -1.62 17.35 14.27
N ASN A 289 -1.64 16.25 15.02
CA ASN A 289 -0.58 15.95 15.99
C ASN A 289 0.79 15.79 15.30
N VAL A 290 0.84 15.11 14.15
CA VAL A 290 2.06 14.99 13.35
C VAL A 290 2.51 16.35 12.83
N LEU A 291 1.59 17.19 12.36
CA LEU A 291 1.91 18.55 11.91
C LEU A 291 2.56 19.36 13.03
N GLN A 292 2.02 19.29 14.26
CA GLN A 292 2.61 19.93 15.43
C GLN A 292 4.05 19.45 15.67
N GLN A 293 4.29 18.14 15.60
CA GLN A 293 5.64 17.59 15.76
C GLN A 293 6.62 18.09 14.68
N LEU A 294 6.18 18.13 13.41
CA LEU A 294 6.97 18.66 12.31
C LEU A 294 7.31 20.15 12.52
N THR A 295 6.32 20.97 12.91
CA THR A 295 6.54 22.40 13.21
C THR A 295 7.41 22.63 14.45
N ALA A 296 7.43 21.69 15.39
CA ALA A 296 8.33 21.68 16.54
C ALA A 296 9.76 21.20 16.19
N GLY A 297 10.02 20.87 14.93
CA GLY A 297 11.35 20.54 14.42
C GLY A 297 11.65 19.04 14.30
N ASN A 298 10.65 18.16 14.40
CA ASN A 298 10.86 16.74 14.12
C ASN A 298 11.35 16.52 12.67
N GLN A 299 12.41 15.72 12.52
CA GLN A 299 13.01 15.40 11.22
C GLN A 299 12.97 13.90 10.88
N SER A 300 12.39 13.07 11.75
CA SER A 300 12.29 11.62 11.54
C SER A 300 10.99 11.23 10.85
N ILE A 301 9.94 12.03 11.02
CA ILE A 301 8.68 11.85 10.32
C ILE A 301 8.87 12.26 8.85
N ILE A 302 8.74 11.28 7.97
CA ILE A 302 8.87 11.47 6.52
C ILE A 302 7.52 11.59 5.81
N GLY A 303 6.42 11.29 6.50
CA GLY A 303 5.12 11.24 5.84
C GLY A 303 3.97 10.66 6.63
N LEU A 304 2.80 10.65 5.99
CA LEU A 304 1.53 10.17 6.50
C LEU A 304 0.92 9.10 5.59
N MET A 305 0.15 8.19 6.18
CA MET A 305 -0.78 7.32 5.47
C MET A 305 -2.22 7.63 5.91
N ILE A 306 -3.12 7.85 4.95
CA ILE A 306 -4.50 8.29 5.21
C ILE A 306 -5.49 7.46 4.37
N GLU A 307 -6.57 7.00 4.98
CA GLU A 307 -7.67 6.32 4.29
C GLU A 307 -8.80 7.32 3.98
N SER A 308 -8.95 7.61 2.68
CA SER A 308 -9.79 8.69 2.15
C SER A 308 -10.52 8.21 0.89
N HIS A 309 -11.78 8.60 0.73
CA HIS A 309 -12.55 8.28 -0.47
C HIS A 309 -13.37 9.49 -0.93
N LEU A 310 -14.28 9.30 -1.88
CA LEU A 310 -15.13 10.39 -2.37
C LEU A 310 -16.11 10.79 -1.27
N PHE A 311 -16.67 9.78 -0.59
CA PHE A 311 -17.61 9.94 0.51
C PHE A 311 -17.13 9.19 1.75
N ALA A 312 -17.56 9.68 2.91
CA ALA A 312 -17.11 9.21 4.22
C ALA A 312 -17.75 7.87 4.62
N GLY A 313 -17.14 7.22 5.61
CA GLY A 313 -17.66 6.00 6.21
C GLY A 313 -17.32 4.75 5.41
N ASN A 314 -18.09 3.69 5.65
CA ASN A 314 -18.07 2.45 4.89
C ASN A 314 -19.49 1.88 4.75
N GLN A 315 -19.58 0.82 3.96
CA GLN A 315 -20.77 0.01 3.78
C GLN A 315 -20.40 -1.48 3.73
N SER A 316 -21.40 -2.37 3.83
CA SER A 316 -21.15 -3.81 3.77
C SER A 316 -20.78 -4.26 2.36
N SER A 317 -19.83 -5.20 2.25
CA SER A 317 -19.52 -5.89 0.99
C SER A 317 -20.49 -7.04 0.68
N GLU A 318 -21.45 -7.33 1.55
CA GLU A 318 -22.40 -8.45 1.40
C GLU A 318 -23.66 -8.08 0.60
N GLN A 319 -23.84 -6.79 0.30
CA GLN A 319 -24.94 -6.32 -0.53
C GLN A 319 -24.58 -6.36 -2.03
N PRO A 320 -25.56 -6.50 -2.94
CA PRO A 320 -25.31 -6.45 -4.38
C PRO A 320 -24.63 -5.14 -4.80
N PHE A 321 -23.77 -5.20 -5.81
CA PHE A 321 -23.02 -4.04 -6.30
C PHE A 321 -23.94 -2.88 -6.70
N GLU A 322 -25.08 -3.16 -7.32
CA GLU A 322 -26.06 -2.16 -7.77
C GLU A 322 -26.74 -1.39 -6.63
N GLN A 323 -26.66 -1.92 -5.40
CA GLN A 323 -27.18 -1.29 -4.20
C GLN A 323 -26.08 -0.56 -3.40
N MET A 324 -24.82 -0.72 -3.78
CA MET A 324 -23.71 -0.05 -3.12
C MET A 324 -23.74 1.45 -3.42
N GLN A 325 -23.51 2.25 -2.38
CA GLN A 325 -23.31 3.69 -2.52
C GLN A 325 -22.00 3.94 -3.29
N TYR A 326 -22.11 4.67 -4.39
CA TYR A 326 -20.97 5.07 -5.20
C TYR A 326 -19.92 5.82 -4.36
N GLY A 327 -18.64 5.47 -4.50
CA GLY A 327 -17.53 6.20 -3.87
C GLY A 327 -17.44 6.08 -2.33
N VAL A 328 -18.09 5.08 -1.73
CA VAL A 328 -18.02 4.73 -0.31
C VAL A 328 -17.29 3.38 -0.15
N SER A 329 -16.35 3.31 0.79
CA SER A 329 -15.55 2.09 1.05
C SER A 329 -16.42 0.89 1.42
N ILE A 330 -16.07 -0.30 0.93
CA ILE A 330 -16.67 -1.59 1.37
C ILE A 330 -15.81 -2.34 2.39
N THR A 331 -14.78 -1.69 2.92
CA THR A 331 -13.82 -2.23 3.91
C THR A 331 -13.71 -1.31 5.11
N ASP A 332 -12.53 -0.79 5.46
CA ASP A 332 -12.42 0.17 6.57
C ASP A 332 -13.02 1.52 6.15
N ALA A 333 -13.60 2.22 7.11
CA ALA A 333 -14.22 3.53 6.89
C ALA A 333 -13.18 4.59 6.54
N CYS A 334 -13.50 5.45 5.57
CA CYS A 334 -12.62 6.49 5.06
C CYS A 334 -13.17 7.90 5.42
N ILE A 335 -12.30 8.90 5.45
CA ILE A 335 -12.75 10.31 5.41
C ILE A 335 -13.26 10.65 4.00
N ASP A 336 -14.12 11.66 3.88
CA ASP A 336 -14.62 12.15 2.59
C ASP A 336 -13.62 13.06 1.86
N TRP A 337 -13.97 13.42 0.63
CA TRP A 337 -13.17 14.31 -0.19
C TRP A 337 -13.00 15.70 0.43
N GLN A 338 -14.06 16.27 1.00
CA GLN A 338 -13.99 17.62 1.58
C GLN A 338 -13.00 17.68 2.75
N THR A 339 -13.07 16.71 3.66
CA THR A 339 -12.11 16.58 4.78
C THR A 339 -10.71 16.37 4.24
N THR A 340 -10.54 15.58 3.18
CA THR A 340 -9.24 15.31 2.55
C THR A 340 -8.61 16.59 2.00
N GLU A 341 -9.37 17.37 1.23
CA GLU A 341 -8.89 18.60 0.61
C GLU A 341 -8.51 19.65 1.64
N THR A 342 -9.38 19.87 2.64
CA THR A 342 -9.11 20.79 3.75
C THR A 342 -7.86 20.35 4.51
N LEU A 343 -7.80 19.08 4.93
CA LEU A 343 -6.68 18.56 5.72
C LEU A 343 -5.33 18.76 5.02
N LEU A 344 -5.20 18.36 3.74
CA LEU A 344 -3.92 18.47 3.05
C LEU A 344 -3.56 19.90 2.65
N THR A 345 -4.56 20.75 2.36
CA THR A 345 -4.32 22.17 2.09
C THR A 345 -3.78 22.86 3.34
N ASP A 346 -4.46 22.70 4.48
CA ASP A 346 -4.08 23.33 5.75
C ASP A 346 -2.72 22.81 6.26
N PHE A 347 -2.46 21.51 6.09
CA PHE A 347 -1.19 20.88 6.41
C PHE A 347 -0.05 21.48 5.58
N ALA A 348 -0.23 21.60 4.26
CA ALA A 348 0.76 22.21 3.38
C ALA A 348 0.98 23.70 3.70
N GLU A 349 -0.09 24.46 3.94
CA GLU A 349 0.00 25.88 4.30
C GLU A 349 0.73 26.11 5.61
N THR A 350 0.52 25.26 6.60
CA THR A 350 1.22 25.34 7.88
C THR A 350 2.72 25.04 7.71
N LEU A 351 3.09 24.07 6.88
CA LEU A 351 4.50 23.78 6.57
C LEU A 351 5.19 24.84 5.69
N ARG A 352 4.45 25.77 5.09
CA ARG A 352 5.00 26.93 4.37
C ARG A 352 5.45 28.05 5.30
N LYS A 353 4.84 28.14 6.48
CA LYS A 353 5.25 29.07 7.53
C LYS A 353 6.51 28.54 8.21
#